data_AF-A0A846MRX4-F1
#
_entry.id   AF-A0A846MRX4-F1
#
_cell.length_a   1.000
_cell.length_b   1.000
_cell.length_c   1.000
_cell.angle_alpha   90.00
_cell.angle_beta   90.00
_cell.angle_gamma   90.00
#
_symmetry.space_group_name_H-M   'P 1'
#
loop_
_entity.id
_entity.type
_entity.pdbx_description
1 polymer ?
#
loop_
_entity_poly.entity_id
_entity_poly.type
_entity_poly.pdbx_seq_one_letter_code
_entity_poly.pdbx_strand_id
1 'polypeptide(L)'
;MKITPIEIRQKTFEKNFRGYDKEEVQAFLLMLSQEWEDMIEELRRYKLKLENAEKELQRIREVEDSLFKTLKTAEDTGSTLIEQAKKAADLKIKEAQIQAEKILNDARAQARSIVGRAEERARQLRQETLAELKQMEAEYRALENHRDNLILEMKTLLNSMQEKLLRAEEKKGTAKERIAARLSEMENTLEEQRQRMESKAKTYDEKPNEIDPSSFTLSDEDDVSEKNHKKNPPASFFDEI
;
A
#
# COMPACT_ATOMS: atom_id res chain seq x y z
N MET A 1 -49.25 -105.38 1.16
CA MET A 1 -48.60 -106.62 0.65
C MET A 1 -49.67 -107.48 -0.03
N LYS A 2 -49.32 -108.63 -0.64
CA LYS A 2 -50.30 -109.55 -1.25
C LYS A 2 -50.86 -110.62 -0.30
N ILE A 3 -50.31 -110.73 0.91
CA ILE A 3 -50.74 -111.64 1.99
C ILE A 3 -50.58 -110.89 3.32
N THR A 4 -51.48 -111.14 4.27
CA THR A 4 -51.55 -110.58 5.63
C THR A 4 -51.43 -111.67 6.71
N PRO A 5 -51.11 -111.32 7.99
CA PRO A 5 -51.08 -112.29 9.09
C PRO A 5 -52.36 -113.12 9.23
N ILE A 6 -53.53 -112.50 9.03
CA ILE A 6 -54.82 -113.18 9.16
C ILE A 6 -55.09 -114.15 7.99
N GLU A 7 -54.66 -113.85 6.77
CA GLU A 7 -54.71 -114.77 5.64
C GLU A 7 -53.74 -115.96 5.81
N ILE A 8 -52.64 -115.78 6.55
CA ILE A 8 -51.74 -116.88 6.96
C ILE A 8 -52.44 -117.76 8.01
N ARG A 9 -53.01 -117.18 9.08
CA ARG A 9 -53.75 -117.91 10.13
C ARG A 9 -54.95 -118.69 9.58
N GLN A 10 -55.65 -118.15 8.57
CA GLN A 10 -56.84 -118.74 7.96
C GLN A 10 -56.53 -119.64 6.74
N LYS A 11 -55.26 -119.87 6.39
CA LYS A 11 -54.92 -120.61 5.18
C LYS A 11 -55.29 -122.09 5.29
N THR A 12 -56.20 -122.54 4.43
CA THR A 12 -56.51 -123.95 4.21
C THR A 12 -55.70 -124.53 3.05
N PHE A 13 -55.44 -125.84 3.12
CA PHE A 13 -54.76 -126.63 2.09
C PHE A 13 -55.62 -127.83 1.68
N GLU A 14 -55.41 -128.33 0.47
CA GLU A 14 -56.07 -129.53 -0.06
C GLU A 14 -55.50 -130.81 0.58
N LYS A 15 -56.33 -131.86 0.70
CA LYS A 15 -55.97 -133.12 1.35
C LYS A 15 -55.58 -134.17 0.32
N ASN A 16 -54.28 -134.47 0.21
CA ASN A 16 -53.75 -135.55 -0.62
C ASN A 16 -53.26 -136.74 0.23
N PHE A 17 -53.19 -137.92 -0.39
CA PHE A 17 -52.79 -139.16 0.29
C PHE A 17 -51.26 -139.19 0.50
N ARG A 18 -50.84 -139.16 1.78
CA ARG A 18 -49.49 -138.79 2.28
C ARG A 18 -49.19 -137.29 2.13
N GLY A 19 -49.10 -136.61 3.26
CA GLY A 19 -48.70 -135.21 3.40
C GLY A 19 -48.16 -134.93 4.80
N TYR A 20 -47.84 -133.67 5.10
CA TYR A 20 -47.39 -133.22 6.43
C TYR A 20 -48.48 -133.35 7.50
N ASP A 21 -48.08 -133.37 8.78
CA ASP A 21 -49.04 -133.34 9.88
C ASP A 21 -49.81 -132.00 9.89
N LYS A 22 -51.13 -132.09 10.06
CA LYS A 22 -52.00 -130.92 10.11
C LYS A 22 -51.71 -130.06 11.34
N GLU A 23 -51.41 -130.66 12.49
CA GLU A 23 -51.22 -129.93 13.75
C GLU A 23 -49.89 -129.18 13.76
N GLU A 24 -48.82 -129.81 13.27
CA GLU A 24 -47.51 -129.19 13.07
C GLU A 24 -47.59 -128.01 12.07
N VAL A 25 -48.25 -128.21 10.92
CA VAL A 25 -48.45 -127.12 9.93
C VAL A 25 -49.32 -125.99 10.49
N GLN A 26 -50.35 -126.29 11.28
CA GLN A 26 -51.19 -125.26 11.91
C GLN A 26 -50.41 -124.44 12.95
N ALA A 27 -49.55 -125.10 13.74
CA ALA A 27 -48.66 -124.44 14.70
C ALA A 27 -47.60 -123.56 13.99
N PHE A 28 -47.01 -124.06 12.90
CA PHE A 28 -46.07 -123.29 12.08
C PHE A 28 -46.74 -122.06 11.44
N LEU A 29 -47.96 -122.19 10.90
CA LEU A 29 -48.71 -121.03 10.38
C LEU A 29 -49.03 -120.00 11.46
N LEU A 30 -49.33 -120.43 12.69
CA LEU A 30 -49.53 -119.52 13.82
C LEU A 30 -48.24 -118.77 14.16
N MET A 31 -47.11 -119.45 14.32
CA MET A 31 -45.80 -118.83 14.57
C MET A 31 -45.42 -117.85 13.45
N LEU A 32 -45.50 -118.30 12.19
CA LEU A 32 -45.21 -117.49 11.01
C LEU A 32 -46.10 -116.24 10.93
N SER A 33 -47.38 -116.36 11.31
CA SER A 33 -48.29 -115.21 11.32
C SER A 33 -47.92 -114.17 12.38
N GLN A 34 -47.35 -114.59 13.52
CA GLN A 34 -46.91 -113.69 14.58
C GLN A 34 -45.66 -112.92 14.13
N GLU A 35 -44.63 -113.62 13.67
CA GLU A 35 -43.41 -113.03 13.10
C GLU A 35 -43.73 -112.06 11.93
N TRP A 36 -44.75 -112.37 11.11
CA TRP A 36 -45.20 -111.51 10.02
C TRP A 36 -46.00 -110.28 10.50
N GLU A 37 -46.70 -110.38 11.62
CA GLU A 37 -47.40 -109.26 12.28
C GLU A 37 -46.38 -108.30 12.90
N ASP A 38 -45.42 -108.85 13.67
CA ASP A 38 -44.34 -108.11 14.31
C ASP A 38 -43.42 -107.42 13.27
N MET A 39 -43.07 -108.12 12.17
CA MET A 39 -42.30 -107.54 11.05
C MET A 39 -43.05 -106.40 10.33
N ILE A 40 -44.39 -106.43 10.28
CA ILE A 40 -45.20 -105.33 9.73
C ILE A 40 -45.20 -104.12 10.69
N GLU A 41 -45.19 -104.34 12.01
CA GLU A 41 -45.05 -103.27 13.00
C GLU A 41 -43.64 -102.64 12.97
N GLU A 42 -42.59 -103.46 12.95
CA GLU A 42 -41.20 -103.04 12.70
C GLU A 42 -41.13 -102.14 11.45
N LEU A 43 -41.69 -102.59 10.31
CA LEU A 43 -41.67 -101.85 9.04
C LEU A 43 -42.43 -100.52 9.13
N ARG A 44 -43.58 -100.45 9.80
CA ARG A 44 -44.28 -99.18 10.07
C ARG A 44 -43.43 -98.24 10.92
N ARG A 45 -42.83 -98.77 12.00
CA ARG A 45 -41.99 -98.02 12.95
C ARG A 45 -40.74 -97.45 12.27
N TYR A 46 -40.08 -98.20 11.39
CA TYR A 46 -38.94 -97.68 10.61
C TYR A 46 -39.36 -96.67 9.55
N LYS A 47 -40.49 -96.86 8.87
CA LYS A 47 -41.01 -95.86 7.90
C LYS A 47 -41.32 -94.52 8.57
N LEU A 48 -41.97 -94.52 9.73
CA LEU A 48 -42.25 -93.30 10.49
C LEU A 48 -40.96 -92.61 10.97
N LYS A 49 -39.95 -93.39 11.39
CA LYS A 49 -38.62 -92.86 11.74
C LYS A 49 -37.91 -92.24 10.53
N LEU A 50 -37.97 -92.88 9.37
CA LEU A 50 -37.39 -92.38 8.12
C LEU A 50 -38.07 -91.07 7.69
N GLU A 51 -39.40 -91.05 7.61
CA GLU A 51 -40.18 -89.87 7.21
C GLU A 51 -39.91 -88.66 8.13
N ASN A 52 -39.74 -88.89 9.44
CA ASN A 52 -39.39 -87.83 10.38
C ASN A 52 -37.93 -87.36 10.23
N ALA A 53 -36.99 -88.27 9.94
CA ALA A 53 -35.60 -87.92 9.69
C ALA A 53 -35.42 -87.15 8.36
N GLU A 54 -36.17 -87.51 7.32
CA GLU A 54 -36.20 -86.81 6.03
C GLU A 54 -36.76 -85.39 6.18
N LYS A 55 -37.81 -85.19 6.98
CA LYS A 55 -38.36 -83.87 7.31
C LYS A 55 -37.36 -82.98 8.06
N GLU A 56 -36.68 -83.50 9.09
CA GLU A 56 -35.69 -82.68 9.81
C GLU A 56 -34.44 -82.42 8.96
N LEU A 57 -34.01 -83.36 8.11
CA LEU A 57 -32.94 -83.14 7.13
C LEU A 57 -33.30 -82.01 6.16
N GLN A 58 -34.53 -81.98 5.64
CA GLN A 58 -34.97 -80.91 4.74
C GLN A 58 -35.05 -79.56 5.48
N ARG A 59 -35.61 -79.55 6.69
CA ARG A 59 -35.65 -78.35 7.56
C ARG A 59 -34.26 -77.80 7.86
N ILE A 60 -33.28 -78.66 8.14
CA ILE A 60 -31.88 -78.26 8.37
C ILE A 60 -31.29 -77.66 7.08
N ARG A 61 -31.52 -78.27 5.91
CA ARG A 61 -31.08 -77.73 4.62
C ARG A 61 -31.69 -76.36 4.33
N GLU A 62 -32.98 -76.16 4.59
CA GLU A 62 -33.65 -74.86 4.40
C GLU A 62 -33.06 -73.76 5.30
N VAL A 63 -32.64 -74.12 6.53
CA VAL A 63 -31.90 -73.22 7.43
C VAL A 63 -30.47 -72.96 6.94
N GLU A 64 -29.75 -73.98 6.49
CA GLU A 64 -28.40 -73.88 5.93
C GLU A 64 -28.37 -72.97 4.70
N ASP A 65 -29.30 -73.17 3.76
CA ASP A 65 -29.48 -72.34 2.56
C ASP A 65 -29.75 -70.87 2.91
N SER A 66 -30.56 -70.63 3.95
CA SER A 66 -30.90 -69.29 4.44
C SER A 66 -29.71 -68.60 5.12
N LEU A 67 -28.96 -69.34 5.95
CA LEU A 67 -27.73 -68.86 6.59
C LEU A 67 -26.65 -68.55 5.55
N PHE A 68 -26.45 -69.42 4.56
CA PHE A 68 -25.47 -69.20 3.49
C PHE A 68 -25.81 -67.98 2.64
N LYS A 69 -27.09 -67.81 2.24
CA LYS A 69 -27.56 -66.60 1.55
C LYS A 69 -27.31 -65.35 2.40
N THR A 70 -27.64 -65.40 3.69
CA THR A 70 -27.45 -64.26 4.62
C THR A 70 -25.97 -63.91 4.80
N LEU A 71 -25.11 -64.91 5.00
CA LEU A 71 -23.66 -64.72 5.15
C LEU A 71 -23.05 -64.12 3.88
N LYS A 72 -23.39 -64.66 2.71
CA LYS A 72 -22.92 -64.12 1.43
C LYS A 72 -23.42 -62.69 1.20
N THR A 73 -24.69 -62.39 1.49
CA THR A 73 -25.21 -61.01 1.40
C THR A 73 -24.46 -60.07 2.33
N ALA A 74 -24.08 -60.51 3.54
CA ALA A 74 -23.25 -59.71 4.45
C ALA A 74 -21.81 -59.50 3.93
N GLU A 75 -21.21 -60.51 3.30
CA GLU A 75 -19.89 -60.42 2.66
C GLU A 75 -19.91 -59.46 1.45
N ASP A 76 -20.87 -59.62 0.53
CA ASP A 76 -21.07 -58.74 -0.63
C ASP A 76 -21.35 -57.28 -0.19
N THR A 77 -22.14 -57.10 0.89
CA THR A 77 -22.42 -55.77 1.47
C THR A 77 -21.18 -55.17 2.14
N GLY A 78 -20.40 -55.96 2.87
CA GLY A 78 -19.15 -55.50 3.48
C GLY A 78 -18.10 -55.09 2.43
N SER A 79 -17.95 -55.89 1.38
CA SER A 79 -17.06 -55.63 0.25
C SER A 79 -17.43 -54.33 -0.47
N THR A 80 -18.70 -54.16 -0.84
CA THR A 80 -19.18 -52.94 -1.50
C THR A 80 -19.11 -51.70 -0.61
N LEU A 81 -19.37 -51.81 0.70
CA LEU A 81 -19.20 -50.71 1.65
C LEU A 81 -17.72 -50.30 1.78
N ILE A 82 -16.79 -51.25 1.80
CA ILE A 82 -15.34 -50.95 1.81
C ILE A 82 -14.91 -50.27 0.51
N GLU A 83 -15.44 -50.70 -0.65
CA GLU A 83 -15.14 -50.07 -1.93
C GLU A 83 -15.70 -48.64 -2.03
N GLN A 84 -16.93 -48.41 -1.55
CA GLN A 84 -17.54 -47.09 -1.46
C GLN A 84 -16.77 -46.16 -0.51
N ALA A 85 -16.36 -46.65 0.66
CA ALA A 85 -15.55 -45.90 1.62
C ALA A 85 -14.20 -45.46 1.04
N LYS A 86 -13.52 -46.35 0.29
CA LYS A 86 -12.28 -46.02 -0.43
C LYS A 86 -12.51 -44.93 -1.49
N LYS A 87 -13.52 -45.10 -2.35
CA LYS A 87 -13.88 -44.10 -3.38
C LYS A 87 -14.22 -42.74 -2.77
N ALA A 88 -14.95 -42.72 -1.65
CA ALA A 88 -15.28 -41.49 -0.91
C ALA A 88 -14.04 -40.82 -0.31
N ALA A 89 -13.10 -41.60 0.27
CA ALA A 89 -11.83 -41.08 0.77
C ALA A 89 -10.95 -40.49 -0.35
N ASP A 90 -10.81 -41.19 -1.48
CA ASP A 90 -10.05 -40.72 -2.65
C ASP A 90 -10.63 -39.42 -3.23
N LEU A 91 -11.96 -39.31 -3.29
CA LEU A 91 -12.65 -38.08 -3.69
C LEU A 91 -12.40 -36.94 -2.70
N LYS A 92 -12.47 -37.20 -1.38
CA LYS A 92 -12.22 -36.18 -0.35
C LYS A 92 -10.77 -35.69 -0.34
N ILE A 93 -9.81 -36.58 -0.61
CA ILE A 93 -8.39 -36.21 -0.78
C ILE A 93 -8.22 -35.30 -2.01
N LYS A 94 -8.83 -35.65 -3.16
CA LYS A 94 -8.78 -34.82 -4.38
C LYS A 94 -9.44 -33.46 -4.20
N GLU A 95 -10.59 -33.40 -3.54
CA GLU A 95 -11.28 -32.15 -3.20
C GLU A 95 -10.39 -31.25 -2.32
N ALA A 96 -9.79 -31.81 -1.27
CA ALA A 96 -8.87 -31.09 -0.39
C ALA A 96 -7.61 -30.59 -1.11
N GLN A 97 -7.06 -31.38 -2.05
CA GLN A 97 -5.93 -30.97 -2.90
C GLN A 97 -6.30 -29.78 -3.80
N ILE A 98 -7.45 -29.84 -4.50
CA ILE A 98 -7.93 -28.76 -5.36
C ILE A 98 -8.20 -27.49 -4.53
N GLN A 99 -8.80 -27.63 -3.35
CA GLN A 99 -9.07 -26.50 -2.46
C GLN A 99 -7.78 -25.88 -1.91
N ALA A 100 -6.78 -26.69 -1.54
CA ALA A 100 -5.47 -26.21 -1.10
C ALA A 100 -4.69 -25.51 -2.22
N GLU A 101 -4.70 -26.06 -3.45
CA GLU A 101 -4.10 -25.42 -4.61
C GLU A 101 -4.78 -24.08 -4.93
N LYS A 102 -6.11 -24.01 -4.88
CA LYS A 102 -6.85 -22.76 -5.04
C LYS A 102 -6.42 -21.73 -3.99
N ILE A 103 -6.38 -22.08 -2.71
CA ILE A 103 -5.95 -21.18 -1.63
C ILE A 103 -4.52 -20.68 -1.85
N LEU A 104 -3.59 -21.56 -2.28
CA LEU A 104 -2.22 -21.16 -2.60
C LEU A 104 -2.14 -20.21 -3.80
N ASN A 105 -2.95 -20.43 -4.84
CA ASN A 105 -2.96 -19.59 -6.03
C ASN A 105 -3.65 -18.23 -5.77
N ASP A 106 -4.74 -18.19 -5.00
CA ASP A 106 -5.38 -16.96 -4.52
C ASP A 106 -4.41 -16.15 -3.65
N ALA A 107 -3.71 -16.79 -2.70
CA ALA A 107 -2.70 -16.15 -1.87
C ALA A 107 -1.50 -15.63 -2.70
N ARG A 108 -1.02 -16.39 -3.69
CA ARG A 108 0.03 -15.93 -4.63
C ARG A 108 -0.42 -14.75 -5.50
N ALA A 109 -1.70 -14.68 -5.87
CA ALA A 109 -2.25 -13.55 -6.62
C ALA A 109 -2.35 -12.29 -5.74
N GLN A 110 -2.85 -12.45 -4.50
CA GLN A 110 -2.88 -11.36 -3.51
C GLN A 110 -1.48 -10.85 -3.18
N ALA A 111 -0.50 -11.73 -2.96
CA ALA A 111 0.90 -11.35 -2.71
C ALA A 111 1.49 -10.52 -3.87
N ARG A 112 1.32 -10.95 -5.12
CA ARG A 112 1.73 -10.17 -6.31
C ARG A 112 1.02 -8.82 -6.39
N SER A 113 -0.27 -8.76 -6.08
CA SER A 113 -1.04 -7.50 -6.03
C SER A 113 -0.59 -6.54 -4.93
N ILE A 114 -0.14 -7.06 -3.78
CA ILE A 114 0.43 -6.25 -2.69
C ILE A 114 1.80 -5.72 -3.10
N VAL A 115 2.69 -6.57 -3.62
CA VAL A 115 4.03 -6.16 -4.09
C VAL A 115 3.93 -5.12 -5.21
N GLY A 116 3.12 -5.37 -6.24
CA GLY A 116 2.95 -4.42 -7.35
C GLY A 116 2.41 -3.06 -6.92
N ARG A 117 1.50 -3.01 -5.94
CA ARG A 117 1.01 -1.74 -5.36
C ARG A 117 2.07 -1.05 -4.49
N ALA A 118 2.90 -1.80 -3.77
CA ALA A 118 4.00 -1.25 -2.99
C ALA A 118 5.10 -0.67 -3.90
N GLU A 119 5.48 -1.38 -4.96
CA GLU A 119 6.41 -0.88 -5.98
C GLU A 119 5.90 0.37 -6.68
N GLU A 120 4.61 0.41 -7.04
CA GLU A 120 4.00 1.56 -7.71
C GLU A 120 3.96 2.78 -6.79
N ARG A 121 3.56 2.61 -5.53
CA ARG A 121 3.62 3.68 -4.53
C ARG A 121 5.06 4.15 -4.28
N ALA A 122 6.04 3.25 -4.33
CA ALA A 122 7.47 3.58 -4.25
C ALA A 122 8.05 4.16 -5.55
N ARG A 123 7.37 4.06 -6.70
CA ARG A 123 7.67 4.83 -7.91
C ARG A 123 7.11 6.25 -7.78
N GLN A 124 5.86 6.39 -7.37
CA GLN A 124 5.17 7.67 -7.18
C GLN A 124 5.90 8.56 -6.16
N LEU A 125 6.17 8.05 -4.95
CA LEU A 125 6.90 8.80 -3.91
C LEU A 125 8.31 9.25 -4.35
N ARG A 126 8.99 8.49 -5.22
CA ARG A 126 10.27 8.90 -5.81
C ARG A 126 10.12 9.96 -6.89
N GLN A 127 9.02 9.98 -7.64
CA GLN A 127 8.75 11.04 -8.62
C GLN A 127 8.34 12.34 -7.93
N GLU A 128 7.51 12.25 -6.88
CA GLU A 128 7.11 13.35 -5.99
C GLU A 128 8.35 14.00 -5.35
N THR A 129 9.16 13.25 -4.61
CA THR A 129 10.37 13.78 -3.96
C THR A 129 11.42 14.30 -4.96
N LEU A 130 11.54 13.73 -6.17
CA LEU A 130 12.41 14.28 -7.22
C LEU A 130 11.85 15.57 -7.86
N ALA A 131 10.53 15.80 -7.80
CA ALA A 131 9.93 17.06 -8.22
C ALA A 131 10.11 18.14 -7.15
N GLU A 132 9.86 17.81 -5.87
CA GLU A 132 10.11 18.66 -4.71
C GLU A 132 11.57 19.14 -4.65
N LEU A 133 12.55 18.23 -4.81
CA LEU A 133 13.97 18.57 -4.83
C LEU A 133 14.33 19.52 -5.97
N LYS A 134 13.73 19.36 -7.16
CA LYS A 134 13.96 20.28 -8.30
C LYS A 134 13.33 21.65 -8.07
N GLN A 135 12.16 21.71 -7.43
CA GLN A 135 11.54 22.96 -7.04
C GLN A 135 12.42 23.69 -6.01
N MET A 136 12.87 22.99 -4.96
CA MET A 136 13.76 23.54 -3.94
C MET A 136 15.10 24.01 -4.54
N GLU A 137 15.66 23.29 -5.52
CA GLU A 137 16.85 23.74 -6.25
C GLU A 137 16.59 25.02 -7.06
N ALA A 138 15.43 25.14 -7.72
CA ALA A 138 15.06 26.35 -8.47
C ALA A 138 14.81 27.55 -7.54
N GLU A 139 14.15 27.34 -6.40
CA GLU A 139 13.95 28.35 -5.35
C GLU A 139 15.29 28.82 -4.75
N TYR A 140 16.21 27.89 -4.47
CA TYR A 140 17.56 28.20 -4.00
C TYR A 140 18.35 29.03 -5.02
N ARG A 141 18.36 28.62 -6.29
CA ARG A 141 19.01 29.39 -7.38
C ARG A 141 18.40 30.78 -7.56
N ALA A 142 17.08 30.94 -7.37
CA ALA A 142 16.43 32.25 -7.40
C ALA A 142 16.87 33.14 -6.23
N LEU A 143 17.05 32.56 -5.04
CA LEU A 143 17.58 33.26 -3.87
C LEU A 143 19.06 33.66 -4.04
N GLU A 144 19.89 32.82 -4.67
CA GLU A 144 21.27 33.19 -5.02
C GLU A 144 21.32 34.35 -6.02
N ASN A 145 20.50 34.32 -7.08
CA ASN A 145 20.40 35.43 -8.02
C ASN A 145 19.94 36.73 -7.33
N HIS A 146 19.01 36.65 -6.37
CA HIS A 146 18.57 37.81 -5.59
C HIS A 146 19.68 38.35 -4.68
N ARG A 147 20.44 37.48 -3.99
CA ARG A 147 21.65 37.85 -3.22
C ARG A 147 22.64 38.59 -4.10
N ASP A 148 22.95 38.08 -5.28
CA ASP A 148 23.99 38.65 -6.14
C ASP A 148 23.55 39.97 -6.79
N ASN A 149 22.25 40.13 -7.08
CA ASN A 149 21.67 41.42 -7.46
C ASN A 149 21.76 42.45 -6.32
N LEU A 150 21.41 42.10 -5.08
CA LEU A 150 21.57 42.99 -3.92
C LEU A 150 23.03 43.39 -3.69
N ILE A 151 23.99 42.48 -3.89
CA ILE A 151 25.42 42.78 -3.82
C ILE A 151 25.84 43.76 -4.93
N LEU A 152 25.25 43.66 -6.13
CA LEU A 152 25.50 44.61 -7.21
C LEU A 152 24.89 45.99 -6.93
N GLU A 153 23.66 46.05 -6.42
CA GLU A 153 22.97 47.28 -6.00
C GLU A 153 23.72 48.00 -4.87
N MET A 154 24.22 47.27 -3.87
CA MET A 154 25.05 47.85 -2.81
C MET A 154 26.37 48.43 -3.35
N LYS A 155 26.99 47.78 -4.36
CA LYS A 155 28.20 48.29 -5.02
C LYS A 155 27.91 49.55 -5.84
N THR A 156 26.83 49.60 -6.62
CA THR A 156 26.49 50.79 -7.41
C THR A 156 26.09 51.96 -6.51
N LEU A 157 25.35 51.70 -5.42
CA LEU A 157 25.04 52.70 -4.41
C LEU A 157 26.32 53.26 -3.76
N LEU A 158 27.22 52.40 -3.29
CA LEU A 158 28.50 52.79 -2.67
C LEU A 158 29.35 53.63 -3.63
N ASN A 159 29.49 53.21 -4.89
CA ASN A 159 30.21 53.96 -5.91
C ASN A 159 29.57 55.34 -6.16
N SER A 160 28.23 55.43 -6.20
CA SER A 160 27.53 56.72 -6.35
C SER A 160 27.70 57.63 -5.13
N MET A 161 27.88 57.08 -3.93
CA MET A 161 28.16 57.85 -2.71
C MET A 161 29.62 58.30 -2.67
N GLN A 162 30.57 57.47 -3.13
CA GLN A 162 31.97 57.88 -3.31
C GLN A 162 32.09 59.00 -4.35
N GLU A 163 31.40 58.91 -5.48
CA GLU A 163 31.41 59.97 -6.49
C GLU A 163 30.80 61.29 -5.95
N LYS A 164 29.71 61.21 -5.18
CA LYS A 164 29.13 62.38 -4.49
C LYS A 164 30.08 62.97 -3.44
N LEU A 165 30.86 62.14 -2.75
CA LEU A 165 31.88 62.57 -1.78
C LEU A 165 33.02 63.32 -2.48
N LEU A 166 33.62 62.72 -3.53
CA LEU A 166 34.69 63.32 -4.33
C LEU A 166 34.24 64.67 -4.91
N ARG A 167 33.06 64.73 -5.53
CA ARG A 167 32.47 65.97 -6.06
C ARG A 167 32.19 67.03 -4.97
N ALA A 168 32.04 66.63 -3.70
CA ALA A 168 31.91 67.56 -2.58
C ALA A 168 33.29 68.08 -2.09
N GLU A 169 34.31 67.23 -2.11
CA GLU A 169 35.70 67.61 -1.82
C GLU A 169 36.27 68.54 -2.91
N GLU A 170 36.03 68.26 -4.20
CA GLU A 170 36.35 69.14 -5.33
C GLU A 170 35.68 70.52 -5.19
N LYS A 171 34.40 70.55 -4.81
CA LYS A 171 33.67 71.80 -4.54
C LYS A 171 34.25 72.57 -3.34
N LYS A 172 34.75 71.87 -2.33
CA LYS A 172 35.43 72.48 -1.16
C LYS A 172 36.82 73.03 -1.54
N GLY A 173 37.56 72.33 -2.39
CA GLY A 173 38.83 72.78 -2.96
C GLY A 173 38.65 74.03 -3.82
N THR A 174 37.81 73.95 -4.86
CA THR A 174 37.52 75.08 -5.76
C THR A 174 36.88 76.27 -5.06
N ALA A 175 36.08 76.08 -4.00
CA ALA A 175 35.61 77.19 -3.16
C ALA A 175 36.75 77.86 -2.40
N LYS A 176 37.67 77.09 -1.80
CA LYS A 176 38.86 77.61 -1.12
C LYS A 176 39.79 78.35 -2.09
N GLU A 177 39.99 77.82 -3.30
CA GLU A 177 40.78 78.45 -4.36
C GLU A 177 40.16 79.75 -4.86
N ARG A 178 38.83 79.80 -5.05
CA ARG A 178 38.12 81.03 -5.40
C ARG A 178 38.24 82.10 -4.31
N ILE A 179 38.18 81.70 -3.03
CA ILE A 179 38.39 82.62 -1.90
C ILE A 179 39.84 83.15 -1.91
N ALA A 180 40.84 82.27 -2.11
CA ALA A 180 42.24 82.67 -2.17
C ALA A 180 42.54 83.60 -3.36
N ALA A 181 42.00 83.30 -4.55
CA ALA A 181 42.12 84.16 -5.73
C ALA A 181 41.46 85.53 -5.48
N ARG A 182 40.27 85.56 -4.88
CA ARG A 182 39.55 86.80 -4.57
C ARG A 182 40.26 87.66 -3.53
N LEU A 183 40.94 87.04 -2.56
CA LEU A 183 41.82 87.73 -1.61
C LEU A 183 43.03 88.34 -2.32
N SER A 184 43.69 87.60 -3.22
CA SER A 184 44.83 88.13 -3.99
C SER A 184 44.44 89.24 -4.97
N GLU A 185 43.26 89.18 -5.61
CA GLU A 185 42.69 90.31 -6.36
C GLU A 185 42.52 91.55 -5.46
N MET A 186 42.12 91.36 -4.20
CA MET A 186 41.95 92.41 -3.21
C MET A 186 43.30 93.00 -2.75
N GLU A 187 44.31 92.17 -2.49
CA GLU A 187 45.67 92.61 -2.15
C GLU A 187 46.32 93.39 -3.29
N ASN A 188 46.23 92.89 -4.52
CA ASN A 188 46.77 93.58 -5.70
C ASN A 188 46.08 94.94 -5.93
N THR A 189 44.76 95.04 -5.77
CA THR A 189 44.04 96.31 -5.91
C THR A 189 44.29 97.29 -4.77
N LEU A 190 44.56 96.79 -3.55
CA LEU A 190 45.04 97.62 -2.44
C LEU A 190 46.46 98.14 -2.69
N GLU A 191 47.37 97.32 -3.24
CA GLU A 191 48.74 97.75 -3.58
C GLU A 191 48.74 98.76 -4.75
N GLU A 192 47.88 98.61 -5.75
CA GLU A 192 47.66 99.62 -6.78
C GLU A 192 47.14 100.95 -6.21
N GLN A 193 46.17 100.91 -5.28
CA GLN A 193 45.70 102.12 -4.58
C GLN A 193 46.83 102.75 -3.76
N ARG A 194 47.65 101.93 -3.09
CA ARG A 194 48.79 102.39 -2.29
C ARG A 194 49.85 103.07 -3.14
N GLN A 195 50.20 102.53 -4.30
CA GLN A 195 51.10 103.18 -5.27
C GLN A 195 50.51 104.47 -5.85
N ARG A 196 49.18 104.56 -6.04
CA ARG A 196 48.47 105.81 -6.39
C ARG A 196 48.48 106.86 -5.26
N MET A 197 48.57 106.43 -4.00
CA MET A 197 48.72 107.33 -2.84
C MET A 197 50.17 107.79 -2.69
N GLU A 198 51.15 106.89 -2.81
CA GLU A 198 52.58 107.23 -2.74
C GLU A 198 53.05 108.15 -3.88
N SER A 199 52.44 108.04 -5.07
CA SER A 199 52.69 108.97 -6.18
C SER A 199 52.06 110.36 -5.97
N LYS A 200 50.96 110.48 -5.21
CA LYS A 200 50.44 111.76 -4.72
C LYS A 200 51.26 112.35 -3.57
N ALA A 201 51.82 111.51 -2.70
CA ALA A 201 52.59 111.92 -1.53
C ALA A 201 54.00 112.49 -1.86
N LYS A 202 54.45 112.42 -3.12
CA LYS A 202 55.72 113.02 -3.58
C LYS A 202 55.59 114.49 -4.00
N THR A 203 54.44 115.11 -3.76
CA THR A 203 54.22 116.56 -3.92
C THR A 203 53.83 117.19 -2.59
N TYR A 204 54.57 118.23 -2.19
CA TYR A 204 54.46 119.07 -0.98
C TYR A 204 55.07 118.54 0.35
N ASP A 205 56.27 119.05 0.64
CA ASP A 205 56.73 119.43 1.99
C ASP A 205 57.39 120.81 1.90
N GLU A 206 56.83 121.82 2.56
CA GLU A 206 57.51 122.94 3.25
C GLU A 206 56.45 123.80 4.01
N LYS A 207 56.88 124.63 4.98
CA LYS A 207 56.08 125.21 6.10
C LYS A 207 56.25 126.76 6.18
N PRO A 208 55.81 127.54 7.21
CA PRO A 208 54.95 127.32 8.41
C PRO A 208 53.89 128.46 8.70
N ASN A 209 53.33 128.49 9.93
CA ASN A 209 52.46 129.50 10.61
C ASN A 209 50.94 129.46 10.27
N GLU A 210 49.95 129.42 11.18
CA GLU A 210 49.67 129.97 12.55
C GLU A 210 49.18 131.45 12.52
N ILE A 211 48.14 131.93 13.25
CA ILE A 211 47.34 131.54 14.46
C ILE A 211 45.84 131.91 14.17
N ASP A 212 44.74 131.17 14.44
CA ASP A 212 44.00 130.78 15.69
C ASP A 212 43.49 131.99 16.57
N PRO A 213 42.51 131.94 17.52
CA PRO A 213 41.52 130.91 17.95
C PRO A 213 40.02 131.29 17.75
N SER A 214 39.01 130.44 17.97
CA SER A 214 38.97 129.00 18.34
C SER A 214 37.75 128.31 17.71
N SER A 215 37.78 126.98 17.54
CA SER A 215 36.81 126.24 16.71
C SER A 215 36.65 124.75 17.05
N PHE A 216 35.58 124.12 16.54
CA PHE A 216 35.55 122.73 16.06
C PHE A 216 34.35 122.53 15.11
N THR A 217 34.46 121.66 14.10
CA THR A 217 33.53 121.54 12.93
C THR A 217 32.61 120.29 13.06
N LEU A 218 31.46 120.10 12.38
CA LEU A 218 31.07 120.21 10.95
C LEU A 218 31.96 119.36 10.00
N SER A 219 31.48 118.66 8.97
CA SER A 219 30.12 118.19 8.58
C SER A 219 30.23 117.25 7.36
N ASP A 220 29.20 116.42 7.13
CA ASP A 220 28.37 116.24 5.90
C ASP A 220 28.96 116.68 4.52
N GLU A 221 28.65 116.08 3.35
CA GLU A 221 27.88 114.89 2.93
C GLU A 221 28.20 114.56 1.43
N ASP A 222 27.35 113.75 0.76
CA ASP A 222 27.17 113.56 -0.70
C ASP A 222 28.29 112.89 -1.55
N ASP A 223 28.07 111.94 -2.49
CA ASP A 223 26.95 111.47 -3.37
C ASP A 223 27.18 111.83 -4.86
N VAL A 224 26.22 111.48 -5.74
CA VAL A 224 26.05 111.80 -7.17
C VAL A 224 26.47 110.70 -8.17
N SER A 225 25.74 109.58 -8.09
CA SER A 225 25.00 109.03 -9.27
C SER A 225 25.83 108.32 -10.41
N GLU A 226 25.27 107.70 -11.47
CA GLU A 226 23.97 107.89 -12.14
C GLU A 226 23.37 106.65 -12.87
N LYS A 227 22.04 106.46 -12.70
CA LYS A 227 20.99 105.96 -13.65
C LYS A 227 21.13 104.65 -14.50
N ASN A 228 20.11 103.78 -14.28
CA ASN A 228 19.20 103.17 -15.29
C ASN A 228 19.70 102.02 -16.22
N HIS A 229 18.87 101.14 -16.80
CA HIS A 229 17.38 101.00 -16.80
C HIS A 229 16.91 99.56 -17.20
N LYS A 230 15.87 99.01 -16.54
CA LYS A 230 14.83 98.06 -17.08
C LYS A 230 15.34 96.67 -17.62
N LYS A 231 14.55 95.57 -17.72
CA LYS A 231 13.10 95.34 -17.58
C LYS A 231 12.78 93.85 -17.25
N ASN A 232 12.07 93.63 -16.15
CA ASN A 232 11.03 92.61 -15.82
C ASN A 232 11.14 91.06 -16.02
N PRO A 233 10.34 90.27 -15.26
CA PRO A 233 10.23 88.78 -15.26
C PRO A 233 8.82 88.35 -15.82
N PRO A 234 8.08 87.29 -15.38
CA PRO A 234 8.37 86.09 -14.54
C PRO A 234 7.78 84.76 -15.09
N ALA A 235 7.86 83.68 -14.31
CA ALA A 235 6.78 82.69 -14.18
C ALA A 235 6.83 81.94 -12.83
N SER A 236 5.68 81.47 -12.37
CA SER A 236 5.50 80.52 -11.26
C SER A 236 4.48 79.48 -11.70
N PHE A 237 4.67 78.20 -11.37
CA PHE A 237 3.56 77.26 -11.18
C PHE A 237 3.94 76.07 -10.29
N PHE A 238 2.93 75.26 -9.97
CA PHE A 238 2.97 74.12 -9.06
C PHE A 238 2.63 72.86 -9.88
N ASP A 239 3.63 72.03 -10.20
CA ASP A 239 3.55 70.69 -10.82
C ASP A 239 4.95 70.06 -10.66
N GLU A 240 5.16 68.75 -10.47
CA GLU A 240 4.22 67.62 -10.53
C GLU A 240 4.11 66.87 -9.18
N ILE A 241 3.08 66.01 -9.10
CA ILE A 241 2.82 64.97 -8.09
C ILE A 241 3.65 63.72 -8.39
#